data_AF-A0A2V8ZT80-F1
#
_entry.id   AF-A0A2V8ZT80-F1
#
_cell.length_a   1.000
_cell.length_b   1.000
_cell.length_c   1.000
_cell.angle_alpha   90.00
_cell.angle_beta   90.00
_cell.angle_gamma   90.00
#
_symmetry.space_group_name_H-M   'P 1'
#
loop_
_entity.id
_entity.type
_entity.pdbx_description
1 polymer ?
#
loop_
_entity_poly.entity_id
_entity_poly.type
_entity_poly.pdbx_seq_one_letter_code
_entity_poly.pdbx_strand_id
1 'polypeptide(L)'
;MAVAAVKDSTDQKKMIIAIALGVLAIIALWWTFFGFGSSSKPPRPVAKSSLAAASPTPVRAIDQPQPQPENVDTSFVTPINWPNAPPSVPEPRRNIFAFYEPPPPPAPKTVVTVPSPTPPPPLLLAALSPANVYARTDDFTLEVTGDKFTPAVHIIVDNRDLPTRYVSPQQLSAVVPASMIANAGQRTVSLKSSDGLLYSIQTTLNVTAPCAARRCSRRKISCHQHFRSRIGSR
;
A
#
# COMPACT_ATOMS: atom_id res chain seq x y z
N MET A 1 -23.27 -9.47 -64.57
CA MET A 1 -24.35 -8.44 -64.51
C MET A 1 -25.13 -8.73 -63.24
N ALA A 2 -25.38 -7.85 -62.28
CA ALA A 2 -25.27 -6.40 -62.25
C ALA A 2 -24.80 -5.94 -60.86
N VAL A 3 -23.96 -4.91 -60.85
CA VAL A 3 -23.66 -4.09 -59.69
C VAL A 3 -24.89 -3.22 -59.45
N ALA A 4 -25.61 -3.44 -58.35
CA ALA A 4 -26.66 -2.53 -57.92
C ALA A 4 -26.03 -1.36 -57.18
N ALA A 5 -25.83 -0.28 -57.94
CA ALA A 5 -25.48 1.03 -57.43
C ALA A 5 -26.58 1.54 -56.50
N VAL A 6 -26.29 1.63 -55.20
CA VAL A 6 -27.06 2.45 -54.26
C VAL A 6 -26.30 3.76 -54.10
N LYS A 7 -26.76 4.78 -54.83
CA LYS A 7 -26.33 6.17 -54.65
C LYS A 7 -27.36 6.88 -53.78
N ASP A 8 -27.29 6.62 -52.47
CA ASP A 8 -27.87 7.52 -51.46
C ASP A 8 -26.72 8.11 -50.64
N SER A 9 -26.38 9.36 -50.93
CA SER A 9 -25.13 9.97 -50.48
C SER A 9 -25.09 10.29 -48.99
N THR A 10 -26.24 10.32 -48.31
CA THR A 10 -26.28 10.68 -46.88
C THR A 10 -26.14 9.44 -46.01
N ASP A 11 -26.81 8.35 -46.35
CA ASP A 11 -26.70 7.10 -45.60
C ASP A 11 -25.40 6.34 -45.92
N GLN A 12 -24.89 6.45 -47.15
CA GLN A 12 -23.54 5.95 -47.47
C GLN A 12 -22.45 6.67 -46.66
N LYS A 13 -22.55 8.00 -46.48
CA LYS A 13 -21.61 8.76 -45.65
C LYS A 13 -21.71 8.38 -44.17
N LYS A 14 -22.91 8.16 -43.64
CA LYS A 14 -23.10 7.68 -42.26
C LYS A 14 -22.51 6.28 -42.04
N MET A 15 -22.69 5.37 -43.01
CA MET A 15 -22.12 4.02 -42.96
C MET A 15 -20.59 4.04 -43.07
N ILE A 16 -20.03 4.89 -43.94
CA ILE A 16 -18.57 5.08 -44.04
C ILE A 16 -17.98 5.64 -42.74
N ILE A 17 -18.64 6.61 -42.11
CA ILE A 17 -18.21 7.19 -40.82
C ILE A 17 -18.28 6.13 -39.71
N ALA A 18 -19.34 5.32 -39.66
CA ALA A 18 -19.47 4.25 -38.67
C ALA A 18 -18.34 3.22 -38.79
N ILE A 19 -17.98 2.83 -40.02
CA ILE A 19 -16.87 1.90 -40.27
C ILE A 19 -15.53 2.55 -39.90
N ALA A 20 -15.31 3.82 -40.27
CA ALA A 20 -14.09 4.55 -39.94
C ALA A 20 -13.88 4.71 -38.42
N LEU A 21 -14.96 4.97 -37.67
CA LEU A 21 -14.92 5.04 -36.21
C LEU A 21 -14.62 3.68 -35.56
N GLY A 22 -15.20 2.60 -36.10
CA GLY A 22 -14.89 1.24 -35.65
C GLY A 22 -13.42 0.87 -35.87
N VAL A 23 -12.86 1.19 -37.04
CA VAL A 23 -11.44 0.94 -37.35
C VAL A 23 -10.52 1.79 -36.48
N LEU A 24 -10.85 3.07 -36.24
CA LEU A 24 -10.10 3.92 -35.31
C LEU A 24 -10.11 3.39 -33.87
N ALA A 25 -11.26 2.90 -33.40
CA ALA A 25 -11.37 2.31 -32.06
C ALA A 25 -10.50 1.05 -31.92
N ILE A 26 -10.45 0.20 -32.95
CA ILE A 26 -9.60 -1.00 -32.97
C ILE A 26 -8.11 -0.63 -33.00
N ILE A 27 -7.72 0.38 -33.79
CA ILE A 27 -6.33 0.88 -33.83
C ILE A 27 -5.93 1.46 -32.47
N ALA A 28 -6.84 2.20 -31.81
CA ALA A 28 -6.61 2.72 -30.47
C ALA A 28 -6.46 1.59 -29.44
N LEU A 29 -7.32 0.57 -29.49
CA LEU A 29 -7.22 -0.61 -28.62
C LEU A 29 -5.91 -1.36 -28.84
N TRP A 30 -5.48 -1.50 -30.09
CA TRP A 30 -4.20 -2.10 -30.45
C TRP A 30 -3.00 -1.27 -29.95
N TRP A 31 -3.06 0.06 -30.03
CA TRP A 31 -2.04 0.94 -29.44
C TRP A 31 -1.99 0.85 -27.90
N THR A 32 -3.14 0.72 -27.22
CA THR A 32 -3.15 0.58 -25.75
C THR A 32 -2.62 -0.77 -25.27
N PHE A 33 -2.82 -1.85 -26.04
CA PHE A 33 -2.44 -3.20 -25.62
C PHE A 33 -1.06 -3.66 -26.15
N PHE A 34 -0.60 -3.17 -27.30
CA PHE A 34 0.64 -3.64 -27.94
C PHE A 34 1.69 -2.55 -28.22
N GLY A 35 1.39 -1.27 -27.93
CA GLY A 35 2.18 -0.12 -28.39
C GLY A 35 3.11 0.57 -27.37
N PHE A 36 3.49 -0.05 -26.24
CA PHE A 36 4.45 0.56 -25.30
C PHE A 36 5.52 -0.45 -24.85
N GLY A 37 6.33 -0.88 -25.80
CA GLY A 37 7.69 -1.35 -25.52
C GLY A 37 8.57 -0.16 -25.13
N SER A 38 8.41 0.37 -23.92
CA SER A 38 9.31 1.38 -23.35
C SER A 38 10.14 0.78 -22.24
N SER A 39 11.40 0.55 -22.59
CA SER A 39 12.57 0.37 -21.73
C SER A 39 12.45 1.07 -20.37
N SER A 40 12.12 0.33 -19.31
CA SER A 40 12.37 0.75 -17.93
C SER A 40 13.77 0.30 -17.51
N LYS A 41 14.74 1.22 -17.61
CA LYS A 41 16.00 1.13 -16.83
C LYS A 41 15.65 0.97 -15.36
N PRO A 42 16.34 0.08 -14.60
CA PRO A 42 16.06 -0.08 -13.18
C PRO A 42 16.42 1.21 -12.40
N PRO A 43 15.61 1.61 -11.41
CA PRO A 43 15.96 2.71 -10.54
C PRO A 43 17.15 2.34 -9.66
N ARG A 44 18.17 3.19 -9.73
CA ARG A 44 19.33 3.26 -8.84
C ARG A 44 18.84 3.34 -7.38
N PRO A 45 19.41 2.56 -6.44
CA PRO A 45 19.08 2.70 -5.03
C PRO A 45 19.48 4.10 -4.54
N VAL A 46 18.50 4.88 -4.09
CA VAL A 46 18.72 6.07 -3.29
C VAL A 46 19.24 5.61 -1.92
N ALA A 47 20.54 5.76 -1.75
CA ALA A 47 21.22 5.60 -0.49
C ALA A 47 20.61 6.54 0.55
N LYS A 48 20.32 5.96 1.71
CA LYS A 48 19.94 6.66 2.93
C LYS A 48 21.00 7.72 3.24
N SER A 49 20.55 8.94 3.48
CA SER A 49 21.32 10.02 4.08
C SER A 49 21.72 9.64 5.52
N SER A 50 22.84 8.95 5.68
CA SER A 50 23.61 9.02 6.92
C SER A 50 24.53 10.23 6.82
N LEU A 51 24.20 11.30 7.53
CA LEU A 51 25.19 12.34 7.83
C LEU A 51 26.37 11.66 8.53
N ALA A 52 27.52 11.79 7.89
CA ALA A 52 28.80 11.32 8.39
C ALA A 52 29.04 11.89 9.78
N ALA A 53 29.26 11.00 10.73
CA ALA A 53 29.98 11.31 11.94
C ALA A 53 31.36 11.87 11.56
N ALA A 54 31.76 12.91 12.28
CA ALA A 54 32.97 13.66 12.09
C ALA A 54 34.22 12.77 11.93
N SER A 55 35.08 13.18 11.00
CA SER A 55 36.43 12.68 10.80
C SER A 55 37.19 12.51 12.12
N PRO A 56 37.95 11.42 12.31
CA PRO A 56 39.01 11.43 13.30
C PRO A 56 40.06 12.45 12.84
N THR A 57 40.22 13.47 13.66
CA THR A 57 41.28 14.46 13.63
C THR A 57 42.63 13.76 13.40
N PRO A 58 43.42 14.11 12.37
CA PRO A 58 44.84 13.84 12.43
C PRO A 58 45.38 14.68 13.60
N VAL A 59 45.88 14.00 14.63
CA VAL A 59 46.68 14.65 15.66
C VAL A 59 47.83 15.33 14.93
N ARG A 60 47.75 16.66 14.95
CA ARG A 60 48.79 17.59 14.54
C ARG A 60 50.09 17.11 15.16
N ALA A 61 51.01 16.63 14.31
CA ALA A 61 52.41 16.48 14.66
C ALA A 61 52.85 17.84 15.19
N ILE A 62 53.08 17.90 16.51
CA ILE A 62 53.74 19.05 17.11
C ILE A 62 55.17 18.92 16.62
N ASP A 63 55.46 19.70 15.60
CA ASP A 63 56.80 20.03 15.13
C ASP A 63 57.55 20.57 16.34
N GLN A 64 58.30 19.70 17.01
CA GLN A 64 59.28 20.08 18.02
C GLN A 64 60.50 20.56 17.23
N PRO A 65 60.89 21.83 17.30
CA PRO A 65 62.07 22.32 16.61
C PRO A 65 63.29 21.59 17.17
N GLN A 66 63.88 20.70 16.37
CA GLN A 66 65.23 20.21 16.59
C GLN A 66 66.20 21.36 16.30
N PRO A 67 67.03 21.79 17.26
CA PRO A 67 68.17 22.65 16.97
C PRO A 67 69.13 21.97 15.98
N GLN A 68 69.62 22.75 15.03
CA GLN A 68 70.53 22.37 13.95
C GLN A 68 71.83 21.72 14.47
N PRO A 69 72.50 20.87 13.67
CA PRO A 69 73.57 19.99 14.13
C PRO A 69 74.78 20.80 14.61
N GLU A 70 74.95 20.87 15.93
CA GLU A 70 76.19 21.32 16.53
C GLU A 70 77.23 20.20 16.43
N ASN A 71 78.31 20.51 15.72
CA ASN A 71 79.41 19.64 15.36
C ASN A 71 80.20 19.29 16.64
N VAL A 72 79.74 18.28 17.37
CA VAL A 72 80.46 17.77 18.55
C VAL A 72 81.64 16.95 18.06
N ASP A 73 82.82 17.54 18.17
CA ASP A 73 84.12 16.95 17.86
C ASP A 73 84.29 15.64 18.65
N THR A 74 84.11 14.49 17.98
CA THR A 74 84.18 13.15 18.59
C THR A 74 85.60 12.69 18.92
N SER A 75 86.59 13.60 18.89
CA SER A 75 88.01 13.32 19.12
C SER A 75 88.37 12.89 20.56
N PHE A 76 87.42 12.91 21.50
CA PHE A 76 87.59 12.45 22.89
C PHE A 76 86.75 11.22 23.28
N VAL A 77 86.01 10.62 22.34
CA VAL A 77 85.19 9.43 22.63
C VAL A 77 85.94 8.18 22.16
N THR A 78 86.63 7.51 23.08
CA THR A 78 87.07 6.13 22.83
C THR A 78 85.87 5.20 22.97
N PRO A 79 85.55 4.34 21.98
CA PRO A 79 84.48 3.37 22.16
C PRO A 79 84.90 2.37 23.23
N ILE A 80 84.12 2.26 24.32
CA ILE A 80 84.31 1.19 25.28
C ILE A 80 83.87 -0.10 24.59
N ASN A 81 84.85 -0.92 24.20
CA ASN A 81 84.61 -2.25 23.67
C ASN A 81 84.28 -3.18 24.84
N TRP A 82 83.02 -3.60 24.97
CA TRP A 82 82.59 -4.62 25.94
C TRP A 82 82.81 -6.01 25.31
N PRO A 83 83.81 -6.79 25.76
CA PRO A 83 84.20 -8.00 25.04
C PRO A 83 83.25 -9.19 25.23
N ASN A 84 82.25 -9.12 26.10
CA ASN A 84 81.34 -10.24 26.38
C ASN A 84 79.89 -9.75 26.53
N ALA A 85 79.01 -10.20 25.62
CA ALA A 85 77.57 -10.07 25.81
C ALA A 85 77.12 -11.04 26.92
N PRO A 86 76.23 -10.63 27.85
CA PRO A 86 75.66 -11.57 28.81
C PRO A 86 74.91 -12.70 28.06
N PRO A 87 74.97 -13.95 28.55
CA PRO A 87 74.36 -15.07 27.86
C PRO A 87 72.87 -14.82 27.65
N SER A 88 72.38 -15.06 26.44
CA SER A 88 70.96 -14.98 26.12
C SER A 88 70.22 -16.02 26.95
N VAL A 89 69.55 -15.59 28.02
CA VAL A 89 68.61 -16.43 28.75
C VAL A 89 67.37 -16.56 27.86
N PRO A 90 67.01 -17.76 27.38
CA PRO A 90 65.76 -17.94 26.67
C PRO A 90 64.66 -17.89 27.72
N GLU A 91 64.05 -16.72 27.93
CA GLU A 91 62.83 -16.64 28.72
C GLU A 91 61.64 -17.04 27.84
N PRO A 92 60.99 -18.18 28.10
CA PRO A 92 59.79 -18.54 27.37
C PRO A 92 58.64 -17.60 27.78
N ARG A 93 58.35 -16.63 26.92
CA ARG A 93 57.00 -16.06 26.68
C ARG A 93 56.22 -15.58 27.92
N ARG A 94 56.86 -14.88 28.86
CA ARG A 94 56.11 -14.06 29.83
C ARG A 94 55.61 -12.78 29.14
N ASN A 95 54.45 -12.87 28.49
CA ASN A 95 53.69 -11.69 28.11
C ASN A 95 53.20 -11.00 29.40
N ILE A 96 53.90 -9.96 29.85
CA ILE A 96 53.48 -9.14 31.00
C ILE A 96 52.27 -8.24 30.67
N PHE A 97 51.92 -8.14 29.38
CA PHE A 97 50.71 -7.51 28.86
C PHE A 97 49.61 -8.53 28.58
N ALA A 98 49.25 -9.33 29.59
CA ALA A 98 48.02 -10.11 29.53
C ALA A 98 46.83 -9.14 29.64
N PHE A 99 46.38 -8.60 28.51
CA PHE A 99 45.12 -7.88 28.43
C PHE A 99 44.01 -8.82 28.89
N TYR A 100 43.25 -8.41 29.91
CA TYR A 100 42.01 -9.09 30.25
C TYR A 100 41.08 -9.01 29.04
N GLU A 101 40.83 -10.14 28.37
CA GLU A 101 39.76 -10.25 27.39
C GLU A 101 38.44 -10.38 28.16
N PRO A 102 37.51 -9.40 28.05
CA PRO A 102 36.18 -9.57 28.60
C PRO A 102 35.56 -10.85 28.06
N PRO A 103 34.79 -11.61 28.86
CA PRO A 103 34.13 -12.80 28.38
C PRO A 103 33.33 -12.45 27.12
N PRO A 104 33.40 -13.27 26.06
CA PRO A 104 32.72 -12.98 24.81
C PRO A 104 31.24 -12.74 25.11
N PRO A 105 30.61 -11.70 24.54
CA PRO A 105 29.18 -11.46 24.71
C PRO A 105 28.43 -12.76 24.41
N PRO A 106 27.41 -13.15 25.21
CA PRO A 106 26.63 -14.33 24.90
C PRO A 106 26.11 -14.19 23.47
N ALA A 107 26.32 -15.24 22.66
CA ALA A 107 25.92 -15.23 21.26
C ALA A 107 24.44 -14.78 21.18
N PRO A 108 24.08 -13.86 20.26
CA PRO A 108 22.70 -13.47 20.09
C PRO A 108 21.86 -14.72 19.88
N LYS A 109 20.89 -14.97 20.76
CA LYS A 109 19.91 -16.04 20.54
C LYS A 109 19.23 -15.72 19.21
N THR A 110 19.44 -16.54 18.21
CA THR A 110 18.71 -16.47 16.95
C THR A 110 17.24 -16.74 17.26
N VAL A 111 16.44 -15.69 17.41
CA VAL A 111 14.99 -15.80 17.30
C VAL A 111 14.73 -16.15 15.85
N VAL A 112 14.51 -17.43 15.57
CA VAL A 112 13.94 -17.87 14.30
C VAL A 112 12.52 -17.33 14.29
N THR A 113 12.37 -16.11 13.80
CA THR A 113 11.04 -15.61 13.44
C THR A 113 10.70 -16.35 12.17
N VAL A 114 9.84 -17.37 12.26
CA VAL A 114 9.24 -17.98 11.08
C VAL A 114 8.44 -16.86 10.40
N PRO A 115 8.80 -16.38 9.18
CA PRO A 115 7.84 -15.61 8.44
C PRO A 115 6.74 -16.58 8.04
N SER A 116 5.63 -16.57 8.77
CA SER A 116 4.39 -17.17 8.27
C SER A 116 4.08 -16.43 6.98
N PRO A 117 4.12 -17.06 5.79
CA PRO A 117 3.68 -16.38 4.59
C PRO A 117 2.20 -16.10 4.79
N THR A 118 1.80 -14.84 4.86
CA THR A 118 0.39 -14.46 4.67
C THR A 118 0.08 -14.80 3.22
N PRO A 119 -0.67 -15.87 2.91
CA PRO A 119 -1.04 -16.12 1.53
C PRO A 119 -1.88 -14.93 1.04
N PRO A 120 -1.62 -14.43 -0.18
CA PRO A 120 -2.41 -13.34 -0.74
C PRO A 120 -3.89 -13.75 -0.80
N PRO A 121 -4.83 -12.84 -0.51
CA PRO A 121 -6.26 -13.09 -0.74
C PRO A 121 -6.43 -13.45 -2.21
N PRO A 122 -6.80 -14.70 -2.55
CA PRO A 122 -6.81 -15.14 -3.94
C PRO A 122 -8.09 -14.72 -4.66
N LEU A 123 -9.07 -14.18 -3.94
CA LEU A 123 -10.31 -13.64 -4.48
C LEU A 123 -10.18 -12.13 -4.67
N LEU A 124 -10.38 -11.66 -5.90
CA LEU A 124 -10.37 -10.23 -6.20
C LEU A 124 -11.79 -9.69 -6.07
N LEU A 125 -11.98 -8.72 -5.17
CA LEU A 125 -13.19 -7.92 -5.08
C LEU A 125 -12.88 -6.54 -5.68
N ALA A 126 -13.51 -6.18 -6.79
CA ALA A 126 -13.22 -4.95 -7.53
C ALA A 126 -14.26 -3.85 -7.23
N ALA A 127 -15.55 -4.15 -7.34
CA ALA A 127 -16.59 -3.16 -7.09
C ALA A 127 -17.90 -3.79 -6.57
N LEU A 128 -18.72 -2.93 -5.97
CA LEU A 128 -20.05 -3.23 -5.47
C LEU A 128 -21.06 -2.34 -6.19
N SER A 129 -22.17 -2.93 -6.62
CA SER A 129 -23.28 -2.20 -7.21
C SER A 129 -24.59 -2.68 -6.58
N PRO A 130 -25.34 -1.80 -5.88
CA PRO A 130 -25.00 -0.42 -5.50
C PRO A 130 -24.00 -0.35 -4.32
N ALA A 131 -23.07 0.62 -4.35
CA ALA A 131 -22.16 0.90 -3.23
C ALA A 131 -22.75 1.84 -2.15
N ASN A 132 -23.85 2.53 -2.47
CA ASN A 132 -24.55 3.44 -1.57
C ASN A 132 -26.05 3.11 -1.56
N VAL A 133 -26.63 2.94 -0.38
CA VAL A 133 -28.06 2.60 -0.18
C VAL A 133 -28.62 3.42 0.97
N TYR A 134 -29.92 3.69 0.98
CA TYR A 134 -30.56 4.37 2.11
C TYR A 134 -30.94 3.38 3.21
N ALA A 135 -30.82 3.80 4.47
CA ALA A 135 -31.27 3.01 5.59
C ALA A 135 -32.80 2.82 5.55
N ARG A 136 -33.28 1.66 6.02
CA ARG A 136 -34.72 1.33 6.11
C ARG A 136 -35.44 1.29 4.75
N THR A 137 -34.74 0.96 3.69
CA THR A 137 -35.38 0.55 2.43
C THR A 137 -35.75 -0.93 2.47
N ASP A 138 -36.46 -1.39 1.44
CA ASP A 138 -36.73 -2.80 1.20
C ASP A 138 -35.41 -3.58 0.92
N ASP A 139 -35.52 -4.90 0.84
CA ASP A 139 -34.46 -5.79 0.42
C ASP A 139 -33.94 -5.38 -0.97
N PHE A 140 -32.63 -5.48 -1.20
CA PHE A 140 -32.03 -5.13 -2.48
C PHE A 140 -31.06 -6.19 -2.96
N THR A 141 -30.86 -6.23 -4.28
CA THR A 141 -29.87 -7.12 -4.89
C THR A 141 -28.53 -6.38 -4.95
N LEU A 142 -27.52 -6.95 -4.30
CA LEU A 142 -26.14 -6.52 -4.36
C LEU A 142 -25.41 -7.33 -5.44
N GLU A 143 -24.92 -6.64 -6.45
CA GLU A 143 -23.99 -7.21 -7.43
C GLU A 143 -22.55 -6.89 -7.03
N VAL A 144 -21.72 -7.93 -7.10
CA VAL A 144 -20.32 -7.89 -6.73
C VAL A 144 -19.51 -8.27 -7.95
N THR A 145 -18.63 -7.36 -8.38
CA THR A 145 -17.72 -7.60 -9.50
C THR A 145 -16.29 -7.79 -9.01
N GLY A 146 -15.56 -8.65 -9.72
CA GLY A 146 -14.19 -8.98 -9.37
C GLY A 146 -13.62 -10.08 -10.25
N ASP A 147 -12.73 -10.89 -9.69
CA ASP A 147 -12.11 -12.02 -10.41
C ASP A 147 -11.89 -13.22 -9.48
N LYS A 148 -11.75 -14.38 -10.14
CA LYS A 148 -11.49 -15.70 -9.52
C LYS A 148 -12.63 -16.18 -8.61
N PHE A 149 -13.86 -15.79 -8.90
CA PHE A 149 -15.02 -16.32 -8.22
C PHE A 149 -15.26 -17.77 -8.65
N THR A 150 -15.60 -18.60 -7.67
CA THR A 150 -16.06 -19.97 -7.87
C THR A 150 -17.47 -20.08 -7.31
N PRO A 151 -18.27 -21.09 -7.71
CA PRO A 151 -19.60 -21.31 -7.16
C PRO A 151 -19.62 -21.59 -5.65
N ALA A 152 -18.45 -21.85 -5.05
CA ALA A 152 -18.25 -22.06 -3.63
C ALA A 152 -18.05 -20.76 -2.83
N VAL A 153 -18.09 -19.58 -3.47
CA VAL A 153 -17.86 -18.29 -2.81
C VAL A 153 -19.16 -17.69 -2.28
N HIS A 154 -19.08 -17.20 -1.04
CA HIS A 154 -20.15 -16.48 -0.35
C HIS A 154 -19.75 -15.04 -0.06
N ILE A 155 -20.75 -14.17 -0.06
CA ILE A 155 -20.67 -12.74 0.24
C ILE A 155 -21.02 -12.61 1.71
N ILE A 156 -20.11 -11.99 2.45
CA ILE A 156 -20.26 -11.70 3.87
C ILE A 156 -20.45 -10.20 4.01
N VAL A 157 -21.53 -9.80 4.67
CA VAL A 157 -21.82 -8.40 4.99
C VAL A 157 -21.88 -8.26 6.50
N ASP A 158 -21.04 -7.40 7.09
CA ASP A 158 -21.00 -7.15 8.53
C ASP A 158 -20.88 -8.47 9.34
N ASN A 159 -19.97 -9.33 8.88
CA ASN A 159 -19.69 -10.67 9.42
C ASN A 159 -20.86 -11.68 9.33
N ARG A 160 -21.89 -11.43 8.50
CA ARG A 160 -22.98 -12.37 8.23
C ARG A 160 -22.93 -12.87 6.78
N ASP A 161 -22.94 -14.19 6.61
CA ASP A 161 -23.07 -14.82 5.30
C ASP A 161 -24.45 -14.55 4.69
N LEU A 162 -24.44 -14.16 3.41
CA LEU A 162 -25.63 -13.97 2.60
C LEU A 162 -25.78 -15.10 1.58
N PRO A 163 -27.04 -15.45 1.19
CA PRO A 163 -27.27 -16.37 0.11
C PRO A 163 -26.75 -15.76 -1.21
N THR A 164 -25.65 -16.30 -1.70
CA THR A 164 -25.00 -15.86 -2.93
C THR A 164 -25.40 -16.71 -4.12
N ARG A 165 -25.64 -16.03 -5.24
CA ARG A 165 -25.80 -16.61 -6.55
C ARG A 165 -24.56 -16.32 -7.38
N TYR A 166 -23.86 -17.38 -7.74
CA TYR A 166 -22.76 -17.30 -8.69
C TYR A 166 -23.32 -17.06 -10.10
N VAL A 167 -22.88 -15.98 -10.75
CA VAL A 167 -23.28 -15.64 -12.13
C VAL A 167 -22.15 -15.98 -13.10
N SER A 168 -20.93 -15.54 -12.79
CA SER A 168 -19.74 -15.81 -13.58
C SER A 168 -18.48 -15.76 -12.70
N PRO A 169 -17.29 -16.12 -13.23
CA PRO A 169 -16.04 -16.01 -12.48
C PRO A 169 -15.70 -14.58 -12.03
N GLN A 170 -16.44 -13.59 -12.53
CA GLN A 170 -16.24 -12.17 -12.30
C GLN A 170 -17.46 -11.48 -11.69
N GLN A 171 -18.56 -12.19 -11.49
CA GLN A 171 -19.82 -11.64 -10.99
C GLN A 171 -20.51 -12.58 -10.00
N LEU A 172 -20.86 -12.02 -8.85
CA LEU A 172 -21.74 -12.63 -7.85
C LEU A 172 -22.93 -11.71 -7.60
N SER A 173 -24.08 -12.30 -7.28
CA SER A 173 -25.29 -11.58 -6.91
C SER A 173 -25.79 -12.10 -5.56
N ALA A 174 -26.18 -11.23 -4.66
CA ALA A 174 -26.77 -11.60 -3.37
C ALA A 174 -27.93 -10.69 -3.01
N VAL A 175 -28.91 -11.21 -2.28
CA VAL A 175 -29.98 -10.39 -1.71
C VAL A 175 -29.58 -9.95 -0.31
N VAL A 176 -29.51 -8.64 -0.10
CA VAL A 176 -29.24 -8.03 1.20
C VAL A 176 -30.58 -7.68 1.84
N PRO A 177 -30.93 -8.28 3.01
CA PRO A 177 -32.20 -8.02 3.65
C PRO A 177 -32.25 -6.66 4.35
N ALA A 178 -33.44 -6.07 4.41
CA ALA A 178 -33.75 -4.77 5.01
C ALA A 178 -33.32 -4.68 6.49
N SER A 179 -33.31 -5.81 7.18
CA SER A 179 -32.85 -5.91 8.57
C SER A 179 -31.37 -5.54 8.75
N MET A 180 -30.52 -5.83 7.76
CA MET A 180 -29.10 -5.46 7.79
C MET A 180 -28.89 -3.96 7.54
N ILE A 181 -29.76 -3.30 6.79
CA ILE A 181 -29.68 -1.86 6.49
C ILE A 181 -30.66 -1.00 7.31
N ALA A 182 -31.20 -1.52 8.42
CA ALA A 182 -32.14 -0.79 9.27
C ALA A 182 -31.54 0.48 9.90
N ASN A 183 -30.21 0.45 10.14
CA ASN A 183 -29.43 1.54 10.69
C ASN A 183 -28.46 2.07 9.64
N ALA A 184 -28.39 3.41 9.55
CA ALA A 184 -27.39 4.09 8.75
C ALA A 184 -25.98 3.83 9.32
N GLY A 185 -25.00 3.71 8.43
CA GLY A 185 -23.62 3.40 8.75
C GLY A 185 -22.89 2.71 7.60
N GLN A 186 -21.58 2.56 7.75
CA GLN A 186 -20.78 1.77 6.81
C GLN A 186 -20.87 0.30 7.17
N ARG A 187 -21.04 -0.56 6.18
CA ARG A 187 -21.00 -2.03 6.33
C ARG A 187 -19.81 -2.57 5.58
N THR A 188 -19.08 -3.49 6.20
CA THR A 188 -17.98 -4.18 5.55
C THR A 188 -18.53 -5.32 4.71
N VAL A 189 -18.04 -5.44 3.48
CA VAL A 189 -18.37 -6.51 2.56
C VAL A 189 -17.08 -7.24 2.23
N SER A 190 -17.09 -8.55 2.39
CA SER A 190 -15.98 -9.43 2.04
C SER A 190 -16.48 -10.70 1.38
N LEU A 191 -15.59 -11.36 0.67
CA LEU A 191 -15.85 -12.65 0.05
C LEU A 191 -15.07 -13.73 0.78
N LYS A 192 -15.70 -14.88 0.92
CA LYS A 192 -15.13 -16.07 1.54
C LYS A 192 -15.48 -17.29 0.71
N SER A 193 -14.49 -18.12 0.39
CA SER A 193 -14.78 -19.47 -0.15
C SER A 193 -15.31 -20.37 0.95
N SER A 194 -16.22 -21.28 0.62
CA SER A 194 -16.76 -22.29 1.55
C SER A 194 -15.67 -23.11 2.27
N ASP A 195 -14.51 -23.32 1.63
CA ASP A 195 -13.35 -24.00 2.22
C ASP A 195 -12.69 -23.20 3.36
N GLY A 196 -13.02 -21.91 3.48
CA GLY A 196 -12.47 -21.01 4.49
C GLY A 196 -10.99 -20.68 4.33
N LEU A 197 -10.38 -21.05 3.20
CA LEU A 197 -8.97 -20.79 2.88
C LEU A 197 -8.76 -19.52 2.06
N LEU A 198 -9.78 -19.14 1.27
CA LEU A 198 -9.71 -18.03 0.33
C LEU A 198 -10.61 -16.90 0.82
N TYR A 199 -10.06 -15.68 0.87
CA TYR A 199 -10.78 -14.47 1.24
C TYR A 199 -10.46 -13.35 0.25
N SER A 200 -11.33 -12.35 0.17
CA SER A 200 -11.04 -11.09 -0.52
C SER A 200 -10.60 -10.00 0.47
N ILE A 201 -10.14 -8.88 -0.08
CA ILE A 201 -10.12 -7.61 0.64
C ILE A 201 -11.54 -7.19 1.04
N GLN A 202 -11.64 -6.35 2.07
CA GLN A 202 -12.91 -5.78 2.50
C GLN A 202 -13.21 -4.49 1.71
N THR A 203 -14.43 -4.38 1.19
CA THR A 203 -14.97 -3.15 0.60
C THR A 203 -16.11 -2.62 1.46
N THR A 204 -16.35 -1.32 1.44
CA THR A 204 -17.41 -0.70 2.22
C THR A 204 -18.68 -0.49 1.39
N LEU A 205 -19.82 -0.86 1.97
CA LEU A 205 -21.15 -0.48 1.54
C LEU A 205 -21.63 0.65 2.45
N ASN A 206 -21.98 1.79 1.86
CA ASN A 206 -22.41 2.95 2.63
C ASN A 206 -23.93 2.99 2.75
N VAL A 207 -24.45 2.95 3.98
CA VAL A 207 -25.88 3.06 4.27
C VAL A 207 -26.16 4.46 4.80
N THR A 208 -26.73 5.33 3.99
CA THR A 208 -27.04 6.72 4.38
C THR A 208 -28.42 6.80 5.03
N ALA A 209 -28.55 7.62 6.07
CA ALA A 209 -29.88 7.86 6.63
C ALA A 209 -30.75 8.56 5.57
N PRO A 210 -31.99 8.10 5.32
CA PRO A 210 -32.91 8.87 4.51
C PRO A 210 -33.13 10.22 5.19
N CYS A 211 -33.23 11.28 4.40
CA CYS A 211 -33.56 12.60 4.92
C CYS A 211 -34.92 12.50 5.60
N ALA A 212 -34.91 12.45 6.93
CA ALA A 212 -36.14 12.33 7.68
C ALA A 212 -36.92 13.63 7.47
N ALA A 213 -38.08 13.53 6.83
CA ALA A 213 -39.12 14.56 6.80
C ALA A 213 -39.73 14.78 8.20
N ARG A 214 -38.90 14.86 9.25
CA ARG A 214 -39.28 15.18 10.62
C ARG A 214 -39.15 16.69 10.83
N ARG A 215 -39.97 17.46 10.11
CA ARG A 215 -40.43 18.80 10.56
C ARG A 215 -41.48 19.51 9.70
N CYS A 216 -42.18 18.86 8.75
CA CYS A 216 -43.21 19.54 7.95
C CYS A 216 -44.67 19.42 8.47
N SER A 217 -44.95 18.74 9.58
CA SER A 217 -46.35 18.48 9.99
C SER A 217 -46.85 19.22 11.24
N ARG A 218 -45.98 19.73 12.14
CA ARG A 218 -46.45 20.37 13.40
C ARG A 218 -46.59 21.90 13.39
N ARG A 219 -46.39 22.59 12.27
CA ARG A 219 -46.61 24.06 12.17
C ARG A 219 -47.80 24.48 11.29
N LYS A 220 -48.76 23.60 11.01
CA LYS A 220 -49.99 23.99 10.30
C LYS A 220 -51.20 24.27 11.22
N ILE A 221 -51.02 24.20 12.54
CA ILE A 221 -52.09 24.48 13.52
C ILE A 221 -51.94 25.86 14.19
N SER A 222 -50.77 26.49 14.15
CA SER A 222 -50.54 27.78 14.85
C SER A 222 -50.61 29.03 13.96
N CYS A 223 -51.28 28.99 12.81
CA CYS A 223 -51.45 30.17 11.95
C CYS A 223 -52.92 30.43 11.54
N HIS A 224 -53.90 29.82 12.21
CA HIS A 224 -55.32 30.04 11.91
C HIS A 224 -56.16 30.59 13.08
N GLN A 225 -55.57 30.80 14.26
CA GLN A 225 -56.32 31.17 15.47
C GLN A 225 -55.95 32.53 16.08
N HIS A 226 -55.21 33.38 15.36
CA HIS A 226 -54.95 34.77 15.78
C HIS A 226 -55.61 35.85 14.91
N PHE A 227 -56.32 35.49 13.84
CA PHE A 227 -56.96 36.47 12.93
C PHE A 227 -58.47 36.67 13.15
N ARG A 228 -59.05 36.19 14.26
CA ARG A 228 -60.49 36.38 14.54
C ARG A 228 -60.81 37.16 15.83
N SER A 229 -59.84 37.87 16.42
CA SER A 229 -60.07 38.63 17.66
C SER A 229 -59.85 40.15 17.52
N ARG A 230 -59.99 40.73 16.32
CA ARG A 230 -59.80 42.17 16.11
C ARG A 230 -60.81 42.85 15.18
N ILE A 231 -62.02 42.30 15.06
CA ILE A 231 -63.16 42.99 14.45
C ILE A 231 -64.39 42.65 15.29
N GLY A 232 -64.74 43.49 16.25
CA GLY A 232 -65.97 43.33 17.03
C GLY A 232 -65.89 43.80 18.48
N SER A 233 -65.67 45.10 18.71
CA SER A 233 -66.37 45.78 19.81
C SER A 233 -66.72 47.17 19.31
N ARG A 234 -68.04 47.40 19.23
CA ARG A 234 -68.65 48.72 19.35
C ARG A 234 -68.28 49.34 20.69
#